data_AF-A0A554VE93-F1
#
_entry.id   AF-A0A554VE93-F1
#
_cell.length_a   1.000
_cell.length_b   1.000
_cell.length_c   1.000
_cell.angle_alpha   90.00
_cell.angle_beta   90.00
_cell.angle_gamma   90.00
#
_symmetry.space_group_name_H-M   'P 1'
#
loop_
_entity.id
_entity.type
_entity.pdbx_description
1 polymer ?
#
loop_
_entity_poly.entity_id
_entity_poly.type
_entity_poly.pdbx_seq_one_letter_code
_entity_poly.pdbx_strand_id
1 'polypeptide(L)'
;MKKIIVLLSILFLSIHSFAQDSSNWKLIYHNDKDGKALEGKIETLIKAVRNGEKIRVYWSSQRRSDKTKKVEHFTDAKFLTILSDTIVFAQIDPIIGQTPSYDTQTVKLKENLEWSLIAATNGKSDTMMRNVVTGEILGHGLVPFAIKWYVKR
;
A
#
# COMPACT_ATOMS: atom_id res chain seq x y z
N MET A 1 -24.40 -47.55 -17.94
CA MET A 1 -24.82 -46.16 -18.22
C MET A 1 -24.96 -45.31 -16.95
N LYS A 2 -25.79 -45.68 -15.96
CA LYS A 2 -25.94 -44.89 -14.70
C LYS A 2 -24.63 -44.64 -13.93
N LYS A 3 -23.70 -45.61 -13.86
CA LYS A 3 -22.39 -45.46 -13.18
C LYS A 3 -21.42 -44.48 -13.89
N ILE A 4 -21.48 -44.38 -15.22
CA ILE A 4 -20.65 -43.47 -16.02
C ILE A 4 -21.15 -42.02 -15.86
N ILE A 5 -22.46 -41.83 -15.79
CA ILE A 5 -23.09 -40.53 -15.56
C ILE A 5 -22.70 -39.98 -14.17
N VAL A 6 -22.69 -40.82 -13.12
CA VAL A 6 -22.27 -40.42 -11.77
C VAL A 6 -20.79 -40.02 -11.72
N LEU A 7 -19.91 -40.73 -12.45
CA LEU A 7 -18.48 -40.42 -12.49
C LEU A 7 -18.20 -39.08 -13.18
N LEU A 8 -18.93 -38.77 -14.26
CA LEU A 8 -18.87 -37.48 -14.95
C LEU A 8 -19.36 -36.33 -14.06
N SER A 9 -20.42 -36.54 -13.26
CA SER A 9 -20.91 -35.53 -12.31
C SER A 9 -19.89 -35.17 -11.22
N ILE A 10 -19.09 -36.14 -10.75
CA ILE A 10 -18.04 -35.91 -9.74
C ILE A 10 -16.83 -35.18 -10.34
N LEU A 11 -16.53 -35.43 -11.61
CA LEU A 11 -15.45 -34.73 -12.34
C LEU A 11 -15.80 -33.25 -12.63
N PHE A 12 -17.08 -32.93 -12.89
CA PHE A 12 -17.51 -31.54 -13.11
C PHE A 12 -17.59 -30.70 -11.82
N LEU A 13 -17.83 -31.33 -10.66
CA LEU A 13 -17.86 -30.64 -9.37
C LEU A 13 -16.48 -30.21 -8.89
N SER A 14 -15.42 -30.94 -9.27
CA SER A 14 -14.04 -30.66 -8.85
C SER A 14 -13.35 -29.55 -9.65
N ILE A 15 -13.92 -29.12 -10.78
CA ILE A 15 -13.36 -28.05 -11.63
C ILE A 15 -13.88 -26.66 -11.22
N HIS A 16 -14.99 -26.56 -10.49
CA HIS A 16 -15.61 -25.28 -10.11
C HIS A 16 -14.94 -24.58 -8.91
N SER A 17 -14.02 -25.25 -8.19
CA SER A 17 -13.39 -24.67 -6.99
C SER A 17 -12.13 -23.83 -7.25
N PHE A 18 -11.70 -23.67 -8.51
CA PHE A 18 -10.48 -22.92 -8.85
C PHE A 18 -10.73 -21.51 -9.41
N ALA A 19 -11.99 -21.05 -9.46
CA ALA A 19 -12.34 -19.76 -10.03
C ALA A 19 -12.99 -18.84 -8.97
N GLN A 20 -12.21 -18.47 -7.97
CA GLN A 20 -12.50 -17.26 -7.19
C GLN A 20 -11.20 -16.57 -6.78
N ASP A 21 -10.45 -16.09 -7.77
CA ASP A 21 -9.40 -15.09 -7.55
C ASP A 21 -10.05 -13.73 -7.24
N SER A 22 -10.77 -13.66 -6.12
CA SER A 22 -11.02 -12.38 -5.47
C SER A 22 -9.72 -12.02 -4.78
N SER A 23 -8.90 -11.18 -5.43
CA SER A 23 -7.64 -10.67 -4.92
C SER A 23 -7.88 -9.90 -3.62
N ASN A 24 -8.05 -10.61 -2.51
CA ASN A 24 -8.53 -10.04 -1.26
C ASN A 24 -7.34 -9.54 -0.47
N TRP A 25 -6.98 -8.29 -0.72
CA TRP A 25 -6.08 -7.55 0.16
C TRP A 25 -6.71 -7.46 1.54
N LYS A 26 -6.02 -7.96 2.56
CA LYS A 26 -6.45 -7.86 3.95
C LYS A 26 -5.61 -6.83 4.70
N LEU A 27 -6.27 -5.90 5.37
CA LEU A 27 -5.63 -5.02 6.36
C LEU A 27 -5.12 -5.86 7.53
N ILE A 28 -3.82 -5.78 7.81
CA ILE A 28 -3.17 -6.54 8.89
C ILE A 28 -2.54 -5.65 9.95
N TYR A 29 -2.28 -4.38 9.62
CA TYR A 29 -1.75 -3.40 10.55
C TYR A 29 -2.07 -1.97 10.11
N HIS A 30 -2.30 -1.07 11.06
CA HIS A 30 -2.51 0.35 10.82
C HIS A 30 -1.85 1.12 11.96
N ASN A 31 -0.91 2.01 11.63
CA ASN A 31 -0.34 2.96 12.59
C ASN A 31 -0.90 4.36 12.36
N ASP A 32 -1.00 5.15 13.42
CA ASP A 32 -1.25 6.58 13.33
C ASP A 32 0.04 7.37 13.01
N LYS A 33 -0.08 8.70 13.07
CA LYS A 33 0.99 9.66 12.77
C LYS A 33 2.13 9.65 13.78
N ASP A 34 1.90 9.13 14.98
CA ASP A 34 2.88 9.01 16.06
C ASP A 34 3.46 7.58 16.12
N GLY A 35 3.03 6.69 15.21
CA GLY A 35 3.46 5.30 15.15
C GLY A 35 2.70 4.36 16.08
N LYS A 36 1.62 4.83 16.72
CA LYS A 36 0.81 3.99 17.59
C LYS A 36 -0.12 3.12 16.75
N ALA A 37 -0.25 1.85 17.12
CA ALA A 37 -1.16 0.93 16.46
C ALA A 37 -2.63 1.36 16.67
N LEU A 38 -3.36 1.52 15.57
CA LEU A 38 -4.80 1.76 15.53
C LEU A 38 -5.57 0.47 15.21
N GLU A 39 -4.99 -0.43 14.41
CA GLU A 39 -5.60 -1.71 14.03
C GLU A 39 -4.53 -2.77 13.80
N GLY A 40 -4.85 -4.03 14.08
CA GLY A 40 -3.95 -5.16 13.88
C GLY A 40 -2.77 -5.19 14.87
N LYS A 41 -1.77 -6.01 14.56
CA LYS A 41 -0.59 -6.26 15.41
C LYS A 41 0.67 -6.17 14.56
N ILE A 42 1.68 -5.43 15.03
CA ILE A 42 2.94 -5.24 14.29
C ILE A 42 3.64 -6.58 14.01
N GLU A 43 3.52 -7.54 14.92
CA GLU A 43 4.06 -8.89 14.77
C GLU A 43 3.45 -9.63 13.59
N THR A 44 2.17 -9.35 13.26
CA THR A 44 1.51 -9.92 12.08
C THR A 44 2.13 -9.39 10.80
N LEU A 45 2.40 -8.09 10.75
CA LEU A 45 3.05 -7.46 9.60
C LEU A 45 4.50 -7.93 9.46
N ILE A 46 5.26 -7.97 10.55
CA ILE A 46 6.64 -8.49 10.55
C ILE A 46 6.67 -9.94 10.05
N LYS A 47 5.75 -10.78 10.52
CA LYS A 47 5.64 -12.17 10.06
C LYS A 47 5.32 -12.24 8.56
N ALA A 48 4.36 -11.45 8.08
CA ALA A 48 4.02 -11.40 6.66
C ALA A 48 5.22 -10.98 5.79
N VAL A 49 5.97 -9.96 6.21
CA VAL A 49 7.20 -9.52 5.52
C VAL A 49 8.24 -10.64 5.49
N ARG A 50 8.51 -11.30 6.63
CA ARG A 50 9.47 -12.42 6.71
C ARG A 50 9.05 -13.63 5.88
N ASN A 51 7.75 -13.84 5.71
CA ASN A 51 7.21 -14.89 4.85
C ASN A 51 7.30 -14.55 3.35
N GLY A 52 7.77 -13.35 2.99
CA GLY A 52 7.80 -12.89 1.60
C GLY A 52 6.41 -12.58 1.03
N GLU A 53 5.43 -12.31 1.90
CA GLU A 53 4.08 -12.00 1.45
C GLU A 53 4.04 -10.62 0.77
N LYS A 54 3.17 -10.47 -0.24
CA LYS A 54 3.06 -9.21 -0.97
C LYS A 54 2.40 -8.15 -0.10
N ILE A 55 3.13 -7.06 0.17
CA ILE A 55 2.67 -5.95 1.00
C ILE A 55 2.19 -4.78 0.14
N ARG A 56 1.08 -4.18 0.53
CA ARG A 56 0.54 -2.92 0.00
C ARG A 56 0.37 -1.92 1.11
N VAL A 57 0.76 -0.68 0.85
CA VAL A 57 0.60 0.42 1.79
C VAL A 57 -0.46 1.40 1.30
N TYR A 58 -1.08 2.06 2.25
CA TYR A 58 -2.04 3.13 2.03
C TYR A 58 -1.76 4.30 2.96
N TRP A 59 -1.93 5.50 2.42
CA TRP A 59 -1.94 6.74 3.19
C TRP A 59 -2.95 7.71 2.57
N SER A 60 -3.31 8.74 3.33
CA SER A 60 -4.20 9.80 2.85
C SER A 60 -3.73 11.16 3.31
N SER A 61 -4.12 12.19 2.56
CA SER A 61 -3.92 13.59 2.91
C SER A 61 -5.25 14.32 2.87
N GLN A 62 -5.42 15.27 3.77
CA GLN A 62 -6.63 16.08 3.91
C GLN A 62 -6.24 17.55 3.98
N ARG A 63 -6.98 18.43 3.30
CA ARG A 63 -6.75 19.87 3.44
C ARG A 63 -7.08 20.32 4.86
N ARG A 64 -6.20 21.12 5.45
CA ARG A 64 -6.39 21.67 6.81
C ARG A 64 -7.63 22.56 6.91
N SER A 65 -7.88 23.37 5.89
CA SER A 65 -9.02 24.31 5.85
C SER A 65 -10.35 23.65 5.53
N ASP A 66 -10.35 22.47 4.92
CA ASP A 66 -11.55 21.75 4.50
C ASP A 66 -11.28 20.24 4.48
N LYS A 67 -11.74 19.55 5.53
CA LYS A 67 -11.51 18.11 5.71
C LYS A 67 -12.29 17.25 4.70
N THR A 68 -13.27 17.81 3.99
CA THR A 68 -13.98 17.09 2.92
C THR A 68 -13.10 16.91 1.69
N LYS A 69 -12.12 17.81 1.49
CA LYS A 69 -11.12 17.73 0.43
C LYS A 69 -9.98 16.80 0.86
N LYS A 70 -10.14 15.51 0.52
CA LYS A 70 -9.19 14.43 0.80
C LYS A 70 -8.67 13.76 -0.47
N VAL A 71 -7.44 13.26 -0.40
CA VAL A 71 -6.84 12.36 -1.39
C VAL A 71 -6.32 11.12 -0.69
N GLU A 72 -6.47 9.98 -1.34
CA GLU A 72 -6.13 8.66 -0.83
C GLU A 72 -5.18 7.99 -1.83
N HIS A 73 -4.16 7.32 -1.32
CA HIS A 73 -3.13 6.69 -2.13
C HIS A 73 -2.92 5.24 -1.70
N PHE A 74 -2.79 4.35 -2.66
CA PHE A 74 -2.46 2.94 -2.47
C PHE A 74 -1.33 2.56 -3.41
N THR A 75 -0.36 1.81 -2.92
CA THR A 75 0.69 1.24 -3.78
C THR A 75 1.30 -0.01 -3.16
N ASP A 76 1.83 -0.89 -4.00
CA ASP A 76 2.58 -2.05 -3.56
C ASP A 76 3.94 -1.59 -3.01
N ALA A 77 4.38 -2.21 -1.91
CA ALA A 77 5.74 -2.04 -1.44
C ALA A 77 6.71 -2.74 -2.41
N LYS A 78 7.82 -2.07 -2.72
CA LYS A 78 8.85 -2.55 -3.66
C LYS A 78 10.10 -3.02 -2.95
N PHE A 79 10.40 -2.39 -1.83
CA PHE A 79 11.48 -2.81 -0.95
C PHE A 79 11.03 -2.70 0.50
N LEU A 80 11.27 -3.75 1.29
CA LEU A 80 10.80 -3.87 2.67
C LEU A 80 12.01 -4.01 3.59
N THR A 81 12.03 -3.23 4.67
CA THR A 81 13.05 -3.31 5.71
C THR A 81 12.39 -3.58 7.05
N ILE A 82 12.91 -4.54 7.81
CA ILE A 82 12.59 -4.71 9.23
C ILE A 82 13.77 -4.16 10.02
N LEU A 83 13.55 -3.10 10.79
CA LEU A 83 14.56 -2.53 11.68
C LEU A 83 14.35 -3.07 13.09
N SER A 84 15.40 -3.70 13.63
CA SER A 84 15.45 -4.20 15.00
C SER A 84 14.22 -4.99 15.43
N ASP A 85 13.70 -5.83 14.52
CA ASP A 85 12.54 -6.71 14.73
C ASP A 85 11.25 -6.04 15.23
N THR A 86 11.13 -4.72 15.09
CA THR A 86 10.05 -3.94 15.71
C THR A 86 9.41 -2.92 14.77
N ILE A 87 10.15 -2.45 13.76
CA ILE A 87 9.69 -1.42 12.84
C ILE A 87 9.78 -1.94 11.42
N VAL A 88 8.72 -1.74 10.64
CA VAL A 88 8.68 -2.09 9.21
C VAL A 88 8.69 -0.81 8.39
N PHE A 89 9.54 -0.81 7.36
CA PHE A 89 9.58 0.22 6.34
C PHE A 89 9.21 -0.38 4.99
N ALA A 90 8.44 0.36 4.21
CA ALA A 90 8.12 0.04 2.82
C ALA A 90 8.51 1.21 1.92
N GLN A 91 9.52 0.99 1.09
CA GLN A 91 9.83 1.87 -0.02
C GLN A 91 8.98 1.48 -1.22
N ILE A 92 8.43 2.50 -1.89
CA ILE A 92 7.57 2.36 -3.06
C ILE A 92 8.35 2.66 -4.34
N ASP A 93 7.80 2.28 -5.50
CA ASP A 93 8.30 2.80 -6.77
C ASP A 93 8.08 4.31 -6.78
N PRO A 94 9.06 5.11 -7.26
CA PRO A 94 8.86 6.54 -7.40
C PRO A 94 7.62 6.85 -8.25
N ILE A 95 6.85 7.84 -7.81
CA ILE A 95 5.60 8.26 -8.43
C ILE A 95 5.86 9.56 -9.18
N ILE A 96 5.41 9.66 -10.44
CA ILE A 96 5.37 10.95 -11.15
C ILE A 96 4.55 11.94 -10.32
N GLY A 97 5.05 13.16 -10.14
CA GLY A 97 4.40 14.20 -9.36
C GLY A 97 2.95 14.42 -9.82
N GLN A 98 2.05 14.65 -8.87
CA GLN A 98 0.62 14.82 -9.14
C GLN A 98 0.07 16.05 -8.41
N THR A 99 -1.00 16.63 -8.93
CA THR A 99 -1.75 17.70 -8.26
C THR A 99 -3.25 17.45 -8.38
N PRO A 100 -3.95 17.17 -7.26
CA PRO A 100 -5.40 17.10 -7.25
C PRO A 100 -6.02 18.50 -7.30
N SER A 101 -7.03 18.67 -8.14
CA SER A 101 -7.95 19.81 -8.15
C SER A 101 -9.32 19.35 -7.68
N TYR A 102 -9.72 19.82 -6.49
CA TYR A 102 -11.01 19.46 -5.90
C TYR A 102 -12.19 20.13 -6.61
N ASP A 103 -11.98 21.31 -7.19
CA ASP A 103 -13.06 22.08 -7.83
C ASP A 103 -13.38 21.53 -9.23
N THR A 104 -12.37 21.04 -9.95
CA THR A 104 -12.55 20.38 -11.27
C THR A 104 -12.61 18.85 -11.18
N GLN A 105 -12.41 18.27 -9.99
CA GLN A 105 -12.35 16.82 -9.75
C GLN A 105 -11.32 16.09 -10.63
N THR A 106 -10.15 16.70 -10.84
CA THR A 106 -9.08 16.11 -11.66
C THR A 106 -7.81 15.86 -10.85
N VAL A 107 -6.97 14.92 -11.30
CA VAL A 107 -5.58 14.77 -10.85
C VAL A 107 -4.71 14.91 -12.08
N LYS A 108 -3.82 15.90 -12.08
CA LYS A 108 -2.92 16.18 -13.21
C LYS A 108 -1.50 15.79 -12.86
N LEU A 109 -0.76 15.28 -13.85
CA LEU A 109 0.67 15.06 -13.72
C LEU A 109 1.40 16.40 -13.64
N LYS A 110 2.49 16.44 -12.86
CA LYS A 110 3.47 17.51 -12.86
C LYS A 110 4.69 17.03 -13.61
N GLU A 111 5.03 17.73 -14.67
CA GLU A 111 6.20 17.44 -15.49
C GLU A 111 7.47 17.53 -14.64
N ASN A 112 8.45 16.69 -15.00
CA ASN A 112 9.80 16.65 -14.43
C ASN A 112 9.89 16.38 -12.93
N LEU A 113 8.78 16.12 -12.24
CA LEU A 113 8.76 15.84 -10.82
C LEU A 113 8.51 14.38 -10.55
N GLU A 114 9.30 13.83 -9.62
CA GLU A 114 9.13 12.50 -9.09
C GLU A 114 9.12 12.56 -7.57
N TRP A 115 8.22 11.80 -6.96
CA TRP A 115 8.03 11.69 -5.53
C TRP A 115 8.26 10.25 -5.08
N SER A 116 9.15 10.06 -4.12
CA SER A 116 9.40 8.78 -3.46
C SER A 116 8.91 8.81 -2.02
N LEU A 117 8.51 7.64 -1.51
CA LEU A 117 8.10 7.44 -0.12
C LEU A 117 8.77 6.19 0.46
N ILE A 118 9.25 6.34 1.68
CA ILE A 118 9.48 5.24 2.61
C ILE A 118 8.41 5.34 3.69
N ALA A 119 7.39 4.49 3.63
CA ALA A 119 6.37 4.39 4.67
C ALA A 119 6.93 3.66 5.89
N ALA A 120 6.63 4.12 7.09
CA ALA A 120 7.15 3.55 8.33
C ALA A 120 6.05 3.27 9.36
N THR A 121 6.17 2.16 10.09
CA THR A 121 5.19 1.79 11.13
C THR A 121 5.28 2.66 12.39
N ASN A 122 6.41 3.34 12.60
CA ASN A 122 6.65 4.20 13.77
C ASN A 122 6.25 5.67 13.54
N GLY A 123 5.47 5.96 12.50
CA GLY A 123 5.05 7.31 12.13
C GLY A 123 6.14 8.16 11.48
N LYS A 124 7.40 7.74 11.48
CA LYS A 124 8.53 8.49 10.89
C LYS A 124 8.77 8.07 9.44
N SER A 125 7.76 8.30 8.59
CA SER A 125 7.89 8.04 7.16
C SER A 125 8.75 9.11 6.52
N ASP A 126 9.42 8.78 5.41
CA ASP A 126 10.30 9.72 4.73
C ASP A 126 9.82 9.95 3.30
N THR A 127 9.96 11.17 2.81
CA THR A 127 9.56 11.53 1.45
C THR A 127 10.69 12.26 0.76
N MET A 128 10.78 12.09 -0.56
CA MET A 128 11.76 12.80 -1.36
C MET A 128 11.12 13.26 -2.67
N MET A 129 11.33 14.53 -3.03
CA MET A 129 11.01 15.06 -4.34
C MET A 129 12.28 15.29 -5.13
N ARG A 130 12.29 14.81 -6.37
CA ARG A 130 13.40 14.97 -7.32
C ARG A 130 12.90 15.63 -8.60
N ASN A 131 13.73 16.47 -9.19
CA ASN A 131 13.61 16.83 -10.59
C ASN A 131 14.29 15.73 -11.46
N VAL A 132 13.52 15.00 -12.26
CA VAL A 132 14.07 13.87 -13.04
C VAL A 132 14.92 14.29 -14.22
N VAL A 133 14.82 15.54 -14.68
CA VAL A 133 15.63 16.08 -15.78
C VAL A 133 17.00 16.51 -15.28
N THR A 134 17.05 17.23 -14.14
CA THR A 134 18.32 17.75 -13.60
C THR A 134 18.97 16.82 -12.58
N GLY A 135 18.22 15.87 -12.01
CA GLY A 135 18.64 15.01 -10.92
C GLY A 135 18.58 15.67 -9.53
N GLU A 136 18.25 16.96 -9.44
CA GLU A 136 18.22 17.74 -8.20
C GLU A 136 17.19 17.20 -7.20
N ILE A 137 17.57 17.16 -5.92
CA ILE A 137 16.64 16.90 -4.81
C ILE A 137 16.00 18.22 -4.39
N LEU A 138 14.71 18.36 -4.67
CA LEU A 138 13.95 19.58 -4.40
C LEU A 138 13.44 19.65 -2.95
N GLY A 139 13.40 18.51 -2.28
CA GLY A 139 12.99 18.43 -0.88
C GLY A 139 13.00 17.00 -0.38
N HIS A 140 13.33 16.83 0.90
CA HIS A 140 13.40 15.54 1.55
C HIS A 140 13.19 15.69 3.06
N GLY A 141 12.55 14.71 3.69
CA GLY A 141 12.47 14.68 5.14
C GLY A 141 11.32 13.86 5.69
N LEU A 142 11.39 13.68 7.01
CA LEU A 142 10.43 12.90 7.77
C LEU A 142 9.07 13.60 7.82
N VAL A 143 8.03 12.81 7.54
CA VAL A 143 6.63 13.22 7.59
C VAL A 143 5.84 12.26 8.49
N PRO A 144 4.98 12.81 9.38
CA PRO A 144 4.17 12.00 10.29
C PRO A 144 2.95 11.44 9.56
N PHE A 145 3.08 10.26 8.94
CA PHE A 145 2.01 9.59 8.22
C PHE A 145 1.37 8.46 9.03
N ALA A 146 0.04 8.42 9.00
CA ALA A 146 -0.72 7.24 9.35
C ALA A 146 -0.75 6.30 8.12
N ILE A 147 -0.28 5.07 8.31
CA ILE A 147 -0.14 4.09 7.23
C ILE A 147 -0.97 2.86 7.54
N LYS A 148 -1.76 2.42 6.55
CA LYS A 148 -2.41 1.10 6.58
C LYS A 148 -1.61 0.11 5.75
N TRP A 149 -1.49 -1.10 6.25
CA TRP A 149 -0.65 -2.17 5.72
C TRP A 149 -1.50 -3.38 5.39
N TYR A 150 -1.48 -3.76 4.13
CA TYR A 150 -2.28 -4.84 3.58
C TYR A 150 -1.39 -5.96 3.09
N VAL A 151 -1.92 -7.18 3.14
CA VAL A 151 -1.31 -8.35 2.54
C VAL A 151 -2.22 -9.01 1.52
N LYS A 152 -1.66 -9.52 0.44
CA LYS A 152 -2.41 -10.29 -0.56
C LYS A 152 -2.71 -11.69 0.02
N ARG A 153 -3.98 -12.07 0.07
CA ARG A 153 -4.43 -13.42 0.41
C ARG A 153 -4.62 -14.28 -0.83
#